data_AF-A0A7H4LXI3-F1
#
_entry.id   AF-A0A7H4LXI3-F1
#
_cell.length_a   1.000
_cell.length_b   1.000
_cell.length_c   1.000
_cell.angle_alpha   90.00
_cell.angle_beta   90.00
_cell.angle_gamma   90.00
#
_symmetry.space_group_name_H-M   'P 1'
#
loop_
_entity.id
_entity.type
_entity.pdbx_description
1 polymer ?
#
loop_
_entity_poly.entity_id
_entity_poly.type
_entity_poly.pdbx_seq_one_letter_code
_entity_poly.pdbx_strand_id
1 'polypeptide(L)'
;MILKTIFPYPKRKARNWLGALKAHVSEYDVDVIDSQSASRLIPATVEGGLHQVETASGAVLKARSVIIATGAKWRNMNVPGEDQYRTKGRDLLPALRRPAV
;
A
#
# COMPACT_ATOMS: atom_id res chain seq x y z
N MET A 1 -11.88 -13.45 -7.83
CA MET A 1 -11.32 -12.86 -9.06
C MET A 1 -10.93 -11.36 -8.97
N ILE A 2 -9.92 -10.98 -8.16
CA ILE A 2 -9.16 -9.70 -8.34
C ILE A 2 -7.64 -9.94 -8.35
N LEU A 3 -7.11 -11.04 -7.79
CA LEU A 3 -5.72 -11.46 -8.02
C LEU A 3 -5.52 -12.13 -9.40
N LYS A 4 -6.59 -12.20 -10.20
CA LYS A 4 -6.61 -12.71 -11.57
C LYS A 4 -6.76 -11.58 -12.61
N THR A 5 -6.99 -10.34 -12.15
CA THR A 5 -7.51 -9.25 -13.00
C THR A 5 -6.48 -8.12 -13.22
N ILE A 6 -5.20 -8.42 -13.00
CA ILE A 6 -4.09 -7.60 -13.48
C ILE A 6 -3.47 -8.41 -14.63
N PHE A 7 -3.80 -8.07 -15.88
CA PHE A 7 -3.22 -8.59 -17.14
C PHE A 7 -1.66 -8.64 -17.08
N PRO A 8 -0.90 -9.42 -17.89
CA PRO A 8 -1.15 -10.65 -18.65
C PRO A 8 -0.44 -11.88 -18.04
N TYR A 9 -0.06 -11.86 -16.76
CA TYR A 9 0.76 -12.93 -16.15
C TYR A 9 -0.09 -14.01 -15.46
N PRO A 10 -0.24 -15.21 -16.04
CA PRO A 10 -1.01 -16.27 -15.40
C PRO A 10 -0.25 -16.82 -14.19
N LYS A 11 -0.93 -16.84 -13.03
CA LYS A 11 -0.58 -17.63 -11.82
C LYS A 11 0.70 -17.26 -11.05
N ARG A 12 1.04 -15.97 -10.87
CA ARG A 12 2.09 -15.56 -9.91
C ARG A 12 1.54 -15.36 -8.49
N LYS A 13 2.23 -15.87 -7.48
CA LYS A 13 1.91 -15.64 -6.05
C LYS A 13 2.18 -14.18 -5.66
N ALA A 14 1.40 -13.61 -4.74
CA ALA A 14 1.55 -12.22 -4.28
C ALA A 14 2.97 -11.86 -3.83
N ARG A 15 3.68 -12.78 -3.15
CA ARG A 15 5.10 -12.57 -2.75
C ARG A 15 6.02 -12.30 -3.94
N ASN A 16 5.77 -12.93 -5.09
CA ASN A 16 6.58 -12.75 -6.28
C ASN A 16 6.33 -11.38 -6.94
N TRP A 17 5.18 -10.75 -6.69
CA TRP A 17 4.85 -9.42 -7.21
C TRP A 17 5.52 -8.30 -6.42
N LEU A 18 5.55 -8.40 -5.09
CA LEU A 18 6.18 -7.37 -4.27
C LEU A 18 7.68 -7.24 -4.56
N GLY A 19 8.37 -8.36 -4.75
CA GLY A 19 9.78 -8.38 -5.15
C GLY A 19 10.01 -7.78 -6.54
N ALA A 20 9.14 -8.11 -7.51
CA ALA A 20 9.22 -7.56 -8.86
C ALA A 20 8.98 -6.04 -8.89
N LEU A 21 8.03 -5.54 -8.10
CA LEU A 21 7.78 -4.11 -7.96
C LEU A 21 8.99 -3.38 -7.35
N LYS A 22 9.57 -3.94 -6.29
CA LYS A 22 10.77 -3.36 -5.68
C LYS A 22 11.94 -3.32 -6.66
N ALA A 23 12.18 -4.40 -7.40
CA ALA A 23 13.21 -4.46 -8.43
C ALA A 23 13.01 -3.38 -9.50
N HIS A 24 11.79 -3.22 -10.01
CA HIS A 24 11.46 -2.19 -11.00
C HIS A 24 11.66 -0.77 -10.48
N VAL A 25 11.30 -0.48 -9.22
CA VAL A 25 11.55 0.84 -8.61
C VAL A 25 13.04 1.12 -8.47
N SER A 26 13.84 0.11 -8.12
CA SER A 26 15.30 0.24 -7.97
C SER A 26 16.06 0.47 -9.28
N GLU A 27 15.42 0.31 -10.44
CA GLU A 27 16.02 0.67 -11.74
C GLU A 27 16.05 2.19 -11.97
N TYR A 28 15.33 2.96 -11.15
CA TYR A 28 15.23 4.41 -11.25
C TYR A 28 15.88 5.08 -10.04
N ASP A 29 16.26 6.36 -10.22
CA ASP A 29 16.80 7.21 -9.16
C ASP A 29 15.66 7.68 -8.23
N VAL A 30 15.20 6.76 -7.39
CA VAL A 30 14.12 6.96 -6.43
C VAL A 30 14.63 6.64 -5.03
N ASP A 31 14.63 7.66 -4.17
CA ASP A 31 14.91 7.49 -2.75
C ASP A 31 13.76 6.74 -2.06
N VAL A 32 14.00 5.46 -1.76
CA VAL A 32 13.03 4.62 -1.05
C VAL A 32 13.29 4.68 0.46
N ILE A 33 12.40 5.36 1.18
CA ILE A 33 12.43 5.43 2.64
C ILE A 33 11.36 4.50 3.21
N ASP A 34 11.79 3.40 3.85
CA ASP A 34 10.90 2.40 4.44
C ASP A 34 10.67 2.65 5.95
N SER A 35 9.66 2.00 6.52
CA SER A 35 9.34 2.03 7.95
C SER A 35 9.03 3.43 8.50
N GLN A 36 8.54 4.34 7.66
CA GLN A 36 8.06 5.66 8.08
C GLN A 36 6.54 5.72 8.02
N SER A 37 5.94 6.39 9.01
CA SER A 37 4.51 6.71 9.01
C SER A 37 4.35 8.22 8.96
N ALA A 38 3.67 8.74 7.93
CA ALA A 38 3.34 10.17 7.87
C ALA A 38 2.27 10.51 8.91
N SER A 39 2.50 11.53 9.72
CA SER A 39 1.60 11.99 10.79
C SER A 39 0.83 13.25 10.40
N ARG A 40 1.45 14.16 9.63
CA ARG A 40 0.83 15.44 9.23
C ARG A 40 1.33 15.89 7.86
N LEU A 41 0.41 16.44 7.06
CA LEU A 41 0.71 17.17 5.84
C LEU A 41 0.48 18.67 6.09
N ILE A 42 1.51 19.48 5.84
CA ILE A 42 1.46 20.94 5.92
C ILE A 42 1.55 21.49 4.49
N PRO A 43 0.48 22.10 3.96
CA PRO A 43 0.52 22.70 2.63
C PRO A 43 1.48 23.88 2.53
N ALA A 44 2.05 24.10 1.34
CA ALA A 44 2.80 25.32 1.06
C ALA A 44 1.88 26.54 1.21
N THR A 45 2.41 27.64 1.78
CA THR A 45 1.67 28.89 1.98
C THR A 45 1.66 29.80 0.76
N VAL A 46 2.57 29.55 -0.18
CA VAL A 46 2.72 30.28 -1.45
C VAL A 46 2.70 29.30 -2.61
N GLU A 47 2.15 29.74 -3.74
CA GLU A 47 2.17 28.94 -4.97
C GLU A 47 3.61 28.64 -5.40
N GLY A 48 3.90 27.39 -5.73
CA GLY A 48 5.25 26.91 -6.04
C GLY A 48 6.16 26.70 -4.81
N GLY A 49 5.66 26.93 -3.59
CA GLY A 49 6.37 26.65 -2.33
C GLY A 49 6.51 25.15 -2.04
N LEU A 50 7.13 24.83 -0.89
CA LEU A 50 7.35 23.44 -0.47
C LEU A 50 6.28 22.99 0.54
N HIS A 51 5.59 21.91 0.22
CA HIS A 51 4.79 21.16 1.15
C HIS A 51 5.70 20.42 2.14
N GLN A 52 5.22 20.24 3.37
CA GLN A 52 5.95 19.50 4.40
C GLN A 52 5.15 18.28 4.85
N VAL A 53 5.84 17.15 5.00
CA VAL A 53 5.29 15.92 5.56
C VAL A 53 6.06 15.62 6.84
N GLU A 54 5.37 15.68 7.96
CA GLU A 54 5.90 15.22 9.25
C GLU A 54 5.70 13.71 9.36
N THR A 55 6.72 13.02 9.87
CA THR A 55 6.64 11.60 10.19
C THR A 55 6.37 11.40 11.68
N ALA A 56 5.81 10.26 12.05
CA ALA A 56 5.62 9.86 13.44
C ALA A 56 6.94 9.71 14.21
N SER A 57 8.06 9.51 13.48
CA SER A 57 9.42 9.51 14.03
C SER A 57 9.97 10.92 14.31
N GLY A 58 9.25 11.98 13.92
CA GLY A 58 9.66 13.39 14.14
C GLY A 58 10.48 14.01 13.01
N ALA A 59 10.70 13.29 11.90
CA ALA A 59 11.36 13.85 10.72
C ALA A 59 10.40 14.72 9.90
N VAL A 60 10.95 15.70 9.18
CA VAL A 60 10.17 16.59 8.29
C VAL A 60 10.75 16.51 6.88
N LEU A 61 9.95 16.00 5.94
CA LEU A 61 10.28 15.96 4.53
C LEU A 61 9.64 17.15 3.82
N LYS A 62 10.37 17.76 2.88
CA LYS A 62 9.90 18.91 2.10
C LYS A 62 9.85 18.56 0.62
N ALA A 63 8.74 18.83 -0.04
CA ALA A 63 8.55 18.51 -1.46
C ALA A 63 7.71 19.57 -2.17
N ARG A 64 7.97 19.78 -3.47
CA ARG A 64 7.16 20.69 -4.32
C ARG A 64 5.77 20.13 -4.62
N SER A 65 5.65 18.80 -4.69
CA SER A 65 4.39 18.10 -4.95
C SER A 65 4.34 16.86 -4.07
N VAL A 66 3.14 16.48 -3.62
CA VAL A 66 2.92 15.31 -2.75
C VAL A 66 1.86 14.40 -3.38
N ILE A 67 2.17 13.11 -3.49
CA ILE A 67 1.23 12.07 -3.95
C ILE A 67 0.87 11.20 -2.75
N ILE A 68 -0.42 11.08 -2.43
CA ILE A 68 -0.90 10.27 -1.30
C ILE A 68 -1.38 8.92 -1.83
N ALA A 69 -0.67 7.85 -1.45
CA ALA A 69 -0.97 6.47 -1.84
C ALA A 69 -0.93 5.51 -0.63
N THR A 70 -1.41 5.94 0.53
CA THR A 70 -1.36 5.18 1.81
C THR A 70 -2.31 3.98 1.87
N GLY A 71 -3.14 3.78 0.85
CA GLY A 71 -4.09 2.69 0.78
C GLY A 71 -5.23 2.83 1.80
N ALA A 72 -5.81 1.69 2.20
CA ALA A 72 -6.91 1.65 3.17
C ALA A 72 -6.84 0.37 4.01
N LYS A 73 -7.35 0.46 5.24
CA LYS A 73 -7.54 -0.70 6.12
C LYS A 73 -9.00 -1.16 6.07
N TRP A 74 -9.22 -2.41 5.66
CA TRP A 74 -10.53 -3.04 5.76
C TRP A 74 -10.88 -3.26 7.23
N ARG A 75 -12.12 -2.90 7.59
CA ARG A 75 -12.62 -3.10 8.96
C ARG A 75 -12.68 -4.59 9.28
N ASN A 76 -12.23 -4.93 10.48
CA ASN A 76 -12.35 -6.27 11.04
C ASN A 76 -13.74 -6.44 11.68
N MET A 77 -14.24 -7.68 11.74
CA MET A 77 -15.48 -7.98 12.47
C MET A 77 -15.23 -8.16 13.97
N ASN A 78 -13.96 -8.34 14.37
CA ASN A 78 -13.51 -8.50 15.75
C ASN A 78 -14.20 -9.66 16.48
N VAL A 79 -14.44 -10.75 15.76
CA VAL A 79 -15.04 -11.98 16.31
C VAL A 79 -13.96 -13.02 16.64
N PRO A 80 -14.14 -13.84 17.69
CA PRO A 80 -13.22 -14.92 18.01
C PRO A 80 -12.97 -15.83 16.78
N GLY A 81 -11.71 -16.16 16.52
CA GLY A 81 -11.30 -16.99 15.38
C GLY A 81 -11.10 -16.23 14.05
N GLU A 82 -11.44 -14.93 13.96
CA GLU A 82 -11.25 -14.13 12.74
C GLU A 82 -9.83 -14.18 12.18
N ASP A 83 -8.83 -13.97 13.03
CA ASP A 83 -7.43 -13.95 12.59
C ASP A 83 -6.91 -15.34 12.24
N GLN A 84 -7.43 -16.40 12.88
CA GLN A 84 -7.05 -17.78 12.62
C GLN A 84 -7.51 -18.27 11.24
N TYR A 85 -8.63 -17.74 10.74
CA TYR A 85 -9.19 -18.08 9.43
C TYR A 85 -8.93 -17.04 8.34
N ARG A 86 -8.22 -15.95 8.67
CA ARG A 86 -7.78 -14.96 7.69
C ARG A 86 -6.94 -15.67 6.63
N THR A 87 -7.28 -15.48 5.34
CA THR A 87 -6.65 -16.15 4.18
C THR A 87 -6.92 -17.66 4.00
N LYS A 88 -7.74 -18.28 4.87
CA LYS A 88 -8.11 -19.72 4.80
C LYS A 88 -9.59 -19.94 4.48
N GLY A 89 -10.21 -19.04 3.72
CA GLY A 89 -11.63 -19.14 3.31
C GLY A 89 -12.45 -17.89 3.62
N ARG A 90 -11.96 -17.01 4.51
CA ARG A 90 -12.51 -15.68 4.73
C ARG A 90 -11.65 -14.64 4.00
N ASP A 91 -12.20 -14.11 2.91
CA ASP A 91 -11.62 -13.02 2.13
C ASP A 91 -12.39 -11.72 2.40
N LEU A 92 -11.67 -10.63 2.67
CA LEU A 92 -12.27 -9.31 2.94
C LEU A 92 -12.85 -8.65 1.68
N LEU A 93 -12.52 -9.18 0.51
CA LEU A 93 -13.00 -8.71 -0.78
C LEU A 93 -13.78 -9.86 -1.45
N PRO A 94 -15.12 -9.79 -1.52
CA PRO A 94 -15.93 -10.86 -2.10
C PRO A 94 -15.57 -11.15 -3.56
N ALA A 95 -15.24 -10.11 -4.32
CA ALA A 95 -14.79 -10.23 -5.69
C ALA A 95 -13.46 -10.97 -5.85
N LEU A 96 -12.69 -11.22 -4.78
CA LEU A 96 -11.45 -12.02 -4.82
C LEU A 96 -11.68 -13.52 -4.72
N ARG A 97 -12.86 -13.97 -4.28
CA ARG A 97 -13.17 -15.38 -4.05
C ARG A 97 -12.85 -16.24 -5.27
N ARG A 98 -12.24 -17.40 -5.05
CA ARG A 98 -12.22 -18.49 -6.03
C ARG A 98 -13.62 -19.11 -6.07
N PRO A 99 -14.20 -19.40 -7.25
CA PRO A 99 -15.44 -20.18 -7.29
C PRO A 99 -15.19 -21.47 -6.51
N ALA A 100 -16.12 -21.80 -5.60
CA ALA A 100 -16.14 -23.11 -4.99
C ALA A 100 -16.28 -24.12 -6.14
N VAL A 101 -15.36 -25.07 -6.21
CA VAL A 101 -15.58 -26.30 -6.98
C VAL A 101 -16.65 -27.09 -6.24
#